data_AF-A0A7J5E687-F1
#
_entry.id   AF-A0A7J5E687-F1
#
_cell.length_a   1.000
_cell.length_b   1.000
_cell.length_c   1.000
_cell.angle_alpha   90.00
_cell.angle_beta   90.00
_cell.angle_gamma   90.00
#
_symmetry.space_group_name_H-M   'P 1'
#
loop_
_entity.id
_entity.type
_entity.pdbx_description
1 polymer ?
#
loop_
_entity_poly.entity_id
_entity_poly.type
_entity_poly.pdbx_seq_one_letter_code
_entity_poly.pdbx_strand_id
1 'polypeptide(L)'
;YELLTTSEADERNPFMTKDGLLYYSSDETGIFNIYSLDLKTKEKKQLTNVVGGAYMPAVNDKNEIAYAGYTASGFKIFVIGKEEQAKVDPAKKYVWLKNPPLEENKPNGDIGKFDIVKLRNYDDTKIPEYTPEKYSGFFSKISILPFIRYDNYSTFNSGLDRIKPGIYIASSDILNRYSIFGSASINRKLERDLFLQFDYRDKLPLFYNIGLRPEIGFELYSVSRGANVDLDFGIDSTFIPPRVDYRIPAEVTYSLFEFDIVAKHKIFSDGTMLEGRFIFSQYSSELGSFILPESGNTLYPASSDKYYIGRAFQLKISHELTIPTIDADINPVGRKVEIKFDYEMNRFNKENN
;
A
#
# COMPACT_ATOMS: atom_id res chain seq x y z
N TYR A 1 -11.72 -12.49 44.87
CA TYR A 1 -10.62 -12.63 43.91
C TYR A 1 -9.33 -12.79 44.71
N GLU A 2 -8.40 -13.61 44.25
CA GLU A 2 -7.09 -13.82 44.90
C GLU A 2 -6.02 -13.28 43.95
N LEU A 3 -5.11 -12.45 44.46
CA LEU A 3 -3.92 -12.01 43.72
C LEU A 3 -2.89 -13.15 43.78
N LEU A 4 -2.51 -13.67 42.61
CA LEU A 4 -1.63 -14.84 42.51
C LEU A 4 -0.15 -14.48 42.66
N THR A 5 0.22 -13.27 42.24
CA THR A 5 1.57 -12.72 42.36
C THR A 5 1.46 -11.26 42.82
N THR A 6 2.32 -10.86 43.77
CA THR A 6 2.30 -9.52 44.38
C THR A 6 3.72 -8.96 44.54
N SER A 7 4.62 -9.38 43.65
CA SER A 7 6.01 -8.90 43.70
C SER A 7 6.11 -7.49 43.09
N GLU A 8 7.20 -6.79 43.38
CA GLU A 8 7.54 -5.53 42.70
C GLU A 8 8.01 -5.75 41.25
N ALA A 9 8.25 -7.02 40.87
CA ALA A 9 8.67 -7.40 39.54
C ALA A 9 7.52 -7.25 38.54
N ASP A 10 7.87 -6.98 37.30
CA ASP A 10 6.94 -6.94 36.20
C ASP A 10 6.64 -8.37 35.75
N GLU A 11 5.37 -8.79 35.92
CA GLU A 11 4.92 -10.15 35.68
C GLU A 11 3.85 -10.15 34.59
N ARG A 12 4.10 -10.87 33.49
CA ARG A 12 3.29 -10.80 32.27
C ARG A 12 3.09 -12.17 31.63
N ASN A 13 2.15 -12.21 30.68
CA ASN A 13 1.91 -13.34 29.79
C ASN A 13 1.61 -14.67 30.53
N PRO A 14 0.54 -14.73 31.36
CA PRO A 14 0.19 -15.95 32.06
C PRO A 14 -0.27 -17.05 31.07
N PHE A 15 0.12 -18.28 31.34
CA PHE A 15 -0.33 -19.49 30.66
C PHE A 15 -0.69 -20.54 31.71
N MET A 16 -1.97 -20.91 31.79
CA MET A 16 -2.49 -21.86 32.76
C MET A 16 -2.61 -23.25 32.13
N THR A 17 -2.00 -24.24 32.76
CA THR A 17 -2.19 -25.66 32.41
C THR A 17 -3.41 -26.27 33.11
N LYS A 18 -3.90 -27.40 32.62
CA LYS A 18 -5.13 -28.05 33.15
C LYS A 18 -4.96 -28.59 34.58
N ASP A 19 -3.74 -28.90 34.96
CA ASP A 19 -3.33 -29.39 36.28
C ASP A 19 -3.18 -28.27 37.32
N GLY A 20 -3.31 -27.00 36.91
CA GLY A 20 -3.28 -25.84 37.80
C GLY A 20 -1.89 -25.26 38.01
N LEU A 21 -0.95 -25.53 37.10
CA LEU A 21 0.37 -24.93 37.09
C LEU A 21 0.34 -23.68 36.19
N LEU A 22 0.64 -22.52 36.77
CA LEU A 22 0.69 -21.23 36.08
C LEU A 22 2.11 -20.97 35.58
N TYR A 23 2.28 -20.73 34.29
CA TYR A 23 3.53 -20.27 33.69
C TYR A 23 3.41 -18.78 33.38
N TYR A 24 4.46 -18.01 33.60
CA TYR A 24 4.45 -16.57 33.34
C TYR A 24 5.86 -16.02 33.15
N SER A 25 5.97 -14.85 32.56
CA SER A 25 7.23 -14.13 32.42
C SER A 25 7.41 -13.15 33.58
N SER A 26 8.59 -13.11 34.20
CA SER A 26 8.91 -12.15 35.26
C SER A 26 10.34 -11.64 35.14
N ASP A 27 10.56 -10.36 35.42
CA ASP A 27 11.88 -9.73 35.49
C ASP A 27 12.50 -9.72 36.90
N GLU A 28 12.00 -10.53 37.84
CA GLU A 28 12.46 -10.53 39.23
C GLU A 28 13.98 -10.79 39.42
N THR A 29 14.65 -11.34 38.41
CA THR A 29 16.11 -11.53 38.37
C THR A 29 16.84 -10.51 37.50
N GLY A 30 16.18 -9.40 37.14
CA GLY A 30 16.68 -8.30 36.31
C GLY A 30 16.52 -8.50 34.80
N ILE A 31 16.22 -9.72 34.35
CA ILE A 31 15.91 -10.06 32.95
C ILE A 31 14.67 -10.95 32.96
N PHE A 32 13.72 -10.66 32.07
CA PHE A 32 12.50 -11.46 31.93
C PHE A 32 12.83 -12.93 31.67
N ASN A 33 12.35 -13.81 32.53
CA ASN A 33 12.46 -15.25 32.37
C ASN A 33 11.10 -15.90 32.60
N ILE A 34 10.94 -17.15 32.14
CA ILE A 34 9.73 -17.94 32.40
C ILE A 34 9.84 -18.55 33.78
N TYR A 35 8.77 -18.41 34.55
CA TYR A 35 8.55 -19.01 35.86
C TYR A 35 7.32 -19.88 35.84
N SER A 36 7.27 -20.84 36.75
CA SER A 36 6.06 -21.59 37.09
C SER A 36 5.66 -21.33 38.54
N LEU A 37 4.36 -21.33 38.80
CA LEU A 37 3.74 -21.25 40.11
C LEU A 37 2.69 -22.36 40.23
N ASP A 38 2.87 -23.28 41.16
CA ASP A 38 1.85 -24.26 41.53
C ASP A 38 0.82 -23.58 42.42
N LEU A 39 -0.45 -23.56 41.98
CA LEU A 39 -1.50 -22.84 42.70
C LEU A 39 -1.91 -23.51 44.01
N LYS A 40 -1.64 -24.81 44.19
CA LYS A 40 -1.99 -25.59 45.39
C LYS A 40 -0.87 -25.49 46.43
N THR A 41 0.38 -25.72 46.03
CA THR A 41 1.52 -25.71 46.96
C THR A 41 2.11 -24.31 47.14
N LYS A 42 1.77 -23.38 46.24
CA LYS A 42 2.40 -22.05 46.11
C LYS A 42 3.90 -22.13 45.79
N GLU A 43 4.39 -23.28 45.33
CA GLU A 43 5.78 -23.45 44.93
C GLU A 43 6.07 -22.71 43.63
N LYS A 44 7.14 -21.90 43.64
CA LYS A 44 7.60 -21.11 42.52
C LYS A 44 8.93 -21.65 41.99
N LYS A 45 9.06 -21.76 40.67
CA LYS A 45 10.29 -22.23 40.02
C LYS A 45 10.64 -21.43 38.78
N GLN A 46 11.91 -21.03 38.66
CA GLN A 46 12.47 -20.44 37.43
C GLN A 46 12.74 -21.54 36.40
N LEU A 47 12.28 -21.34 35.17
CA LEU A 47 12.32 -22.33 34.09
C LEU A 47 13.19 -21.91 32.91
N THR A 48 13.58 -20.65 32.83
CA THR A 48 14.60 -20.16 31.87
C THR A 48 15.58 -19.24 32.56
N ASN A 49 16.79 -19.11 32.02
CA ASN A 49 17.74 -18.09 32.41
C ASN A 49 18.51 -17.61 31.16
N VAL A 50 17.97 -16.59 30.49
CA VAL A 50 18.47 -16.08 29.20
C VAL A 50 18.91 -14.62 29.28
N VAL A 51 19.71 -14.17 28.29
CA VAL A 51 20.28 -12.81 28.27
C VAL A 51 19.33 -11.75 27.68
N GLY A 52 18.56 -12.09 26.64
CA GLY A 52 17.66 -11.13 25.98
C GLY A 52 16.24 -11.09 26.55
N GLY A 53 15.88 -12.09 27.35
CA GLY A 53 14.56 -12.23 27.94
C GLY A 53 13.69 -13.28 27.25
N ALA A 54 12.80 -13.90 28.02
CA ALA A 54 11.87 -14.94 27.61
C ALA A 54 10.42 -14.55 27.95
N TYR A 55 9.55 -14.58 26.94
CA TYR A 55 8.20 -14.02 26.97
C TYR A 55 7.16 -15.01 26.44
N MET A 56 5.90 -14.83 26.83
CA MET A 56 4.74 -15.54 26.25
C MET A 56 4.91 -17.06 26.22
N PRO A 57 5.01 -17.73 27.39
CA PRO A 57 5.16 -19.17 27.43
C PRO A 57 3.91 -19.87 26.93
N ALA A 58 4.10 -20.98 26.22
CA ALA A 58 3.07 -21.97 25.91
C ALA A 58 3.64 -23.36 26.18
N VAL A 59 2.92 -24.18 26.94
CA VAL A 59 3.40 -25.48 27.40
C VAL A 59 2.57 -26.60 26.80
N ASN A 60 3.24 -27.63 26.30
CA ASN A 60 2.58 -28.83 25.78
C ASN A 60 2.48 -29.95 26.82
N ASP A 61 1.79 -31.05 26.49
CA ASP A 61 1.59 -32.19 27.38
C ASP A 61 2.91 -32.92 27.77
N LYS A 62 4.02 -32.65 27.06
CA LYS A 62 5.36 -33.18 27.37
C LYS A 62 6.16 -32.29 28.32
N ASN A 63 5.58 -31.18 28.80
CA ASN A 63 6.26 -30.13 29.56
C ASN A 63 7.38 -29.44 28.77
N GLU A 64 7.28 -29.35 27.45
CA GLU A 64 8.14 -28.48 26.65
C GLU A 64 7.51 -27.09 26.60
N ILE A 65 8.33 -26.06 26.77
CA ILE A 65 7.87 -24.67 26.82
C ILE A 65 8.34 -23.97 25.54
N ALA A 66 7.40 -23.58 24.69
CA ALA A 66 7.66 -22.63 23.62
C ALA A 66 7.55 -21.21 24.19
N TYR A 67 8.48 -20.32 23.82
CA TYR A 67 8.46 -18.92 24.27
C TYR A 67 9.10 -18.00 23.23
N ALA A 68 8.72 -16.72 23.26
CA ALA A 68 9.37 -15.66 22.48
C ALA A 68 10.64 -15.20 23.20
N GLY A 69 11.80 -15.39 22.58
CA GLY A 69 13.09 -14.93 23.09
C GLY A 69 13.61 -13.75 22.29
N TYR A 70 14.14 -12.73 22.97
CA TYR A 70 14.76 -11.59 22.29
C TYR A 70 16.25 -11.84 22.03
N THR A 71 16.71 -11.52 20.84
CA THR A 71 18.11 -11.65 20.40
C THR A 71 18.59 -10.33 19.78
N ALA A 72 19.88 -10.23 19.45
CA ALA A 72 20.40 -9.08 18.70
C ALA A 72 19.71 -8.87 17.32
N SER A 73 19.07 -9.91 16.78
CA SER A 73 18.31 -9.86 15.51
C SER A 73 16.79 -9.69 15.70
N GLY A 74 16.35 -9.37 16.92
CA GLY A 74 14.94 -9.26 17.30
C GLY A 74 14.37 -10.54 17.92
N PHE A 75 13.04 -10.60 18.03
CA PHE A 75 12.32 -11.74 18.62
C PHE A 75 12.36 -12.98 17.74
N LYS A 76 12.54 -14.14 18.38
CA LYS A 76 12.47 -15.48 17.78
C LYS A 76 11.67 -16.41 18.71
N ILE A 77 11.21 -17.54 18.18
CA ILE A 77 10.56 -18.58 18.97
C ILE A 77 11.60 -19.61 19.38
N PHE A 78 11.67 -19.90 20.68
CA PHE A 78 12.52 -20.91 21.28
C PHE A 78 11.67 -21.98 21.94
N VAL A 79 12.24 -23.17 22.10
CA VAL A 79 11.64 -24.27 22.86
C VAL A 79 12.66 -24.75 23.88
N ILE A 80 12.24 -24.88 25.15
CA ILE A 80 13.03 -25.50 26.20
C ILE A 80 12.35 -26.77 26.70
N GLY A 81 13.08 -27.89 26.59
CA GLY A 81 12.61 -29.19 27.04
C GLY A 81 12.67 -29.35 28.57
N LYS A 82 11.91 -30.32 29.10
CA LYS A 82 11.80 -30.59 30.54
C LYS A 82 13.16 -30.83 31.22
N GLU A 83 14.07 -31.53 30.56
CA GLU A 83 15.42 -31.82 31.10
C GLU A 83 16.28 -30.55 31.20
N GLU A 84 16.18 -29.65 30.22
CA GLU A 84 16.92 -28.39 30.22
C GLU A 84 16.37 -27.41 31.27
N GLN A 85 15.06 -27.40 31.49
CA GLN A 85 14.44 -26.62 32.58
C GLN A 85 15.00 -27.01 33.96
N ALA A 86 15.34 -28.28 34.17
CA ALA A 86 15.91 -28.76 35.43
C ALA A 86 17.36 -28.30 35.65
N LYS A 87 18.07 -27.88 34.60
CA LYS A 87 19.44 -27.38 34.66
C LYS A 87 19.52 -25.87 34.92
N VAL A 88 18.38 -25.19 34.96
CA VAL A 88 18.30 -23.75 35.24
C VAL A 88 18.68 -23.51 36.69
N ASP A 89 19.73 -22.70 36.88
CA ASP A 89 20.24 -22.29 38.19
C ASP A 89 19.67 -20.90 38.57
N PRO A 90 18.74 -20.81 39.54
CA PRO A 90 18.15 -19.54 39.97
C PRO A 90 19.13 -18.62 40.73
N ALA A 91 20.28 -19.13 41.16
CA ALA A 91 21.30 -18.31 41.82
C ALA A 91 22.04 -17.39 40.82
N LYS A 92 22.04 -17.74 39.53
CA LYS A 92 22.68 -16.95 38.46
C LYS A 92 21.78 -15.81 38.02
N LYS A 93 21.76 -14.74 38.79
CA LYS A 93 20.95 -13.54 38.49
C LYS A 93 21.75 -12.52 37.70
N TYR A 94 21.05 -11.69 36.93
CA TYR A 94 21.68 -10.55 36.29
C TYR A 94 22.13 -9.56 37.36
N VAL A 95 23.43 -9.23 37.36
CA VAL A 95 24.00 -8.27 38.30
C VAL A 95 23.98 -6.89 37.63
N TRP A 96 23.07 -6.04 38.08
CA TRP A 96 23.04 -4.64 37.66
C TRP A 96 24.33 -3.93 38.11
N LEU A 97 25.17 -3.57 37.14
CA LEU A 97 26.31 -2.70 37.38
C LEU A 97 25.80 -1.26 37.50
N LYS A 98 25.77 -0.70 38.71
CA LYS A 98 25.38 0.70 38.96
C LYS A 98 26.31 1.71 38.27
N ASN A 99 27.49 1.27 37.86
CA ASN A 99 28.48 2.07 37.15
C ASN A 99 29.25 1.11 36.21
N PRO A 100 28.73 0.79 35.02
CA PRO A 100 29.54 0.09 34.02
C PRO A 100 30.79 0.95 33.76
N PRO A 101 32.00 0.37 33.59
CA PRO A 101 33.18 1.17 33.31
C PRO A 101 32.94 1.97 32.02
N LEU A 102 32.62 3.25 32.17
CA LEU A 102 32.40 4.17 31.06
C LEU A 102 33.72 4.54 30.37
N GLU A 103 34.85 4.26 31.02
CA GLU A 103 36.18 4.74 30.62
C GLU A 103 36.89 3.85 29.58
N GLU A 104 36.37 2.65 29.28
CA GLU A 104 36.82 1.86 28.13
C GLU A 104 35.68 1.61 27.13
N ASN A 105 34.85 2.62 26.89
CA ASN A 105 34.01 2.63 25.70
C ASN A 105 34.86 3.06 24.50
N LYS A 106 35.23 2.11 23.65
CA LYS A 106 35.30 2.36 22.20
C LYS A 106 33.88 2.17 21.65
N PRO A 107 33.03 3.20 21.63
CA PRO A 107 31.71 3.07 21.06
C PRO A 107 31.85 2.69 19.58
N ASN A 108 31.20 1.61 19.18
CA ASN A 108 31.03 1.30 17.77
C ASN A 108 30.12 2.38 17.16
N GLY A 109 30.64 3.11 16.16
CA GLY A 109 29.90 4.12 15.42
C GLY A 109 30.53 5.51 15.44
N ASP A 110 29.90 6.42 14.70
CA ASP A 110 30.37 7.77 14.39
C ASP A 110 30.20 8.75 15.57
N ILE A 111 30.46 8.29 16.80
CA ILE A 111 30.23 9.08 18.00
C ILE A 111 31.07 10.36 18.01
N GLY A 112 32.20 10.36 17.28
CA GLY A 112 33.08 11.51 17.12
C GLY A 112 32.44 12.69 16.40
N LYS A 113 31.32 12.48 15.68
CA LYS A 113 30.52 13.58 15.13
C LYS A 113 29.70 14.34 16.17
N PHE A 114 29.53 13.79 17.37
CA PHE A 114 28.72 14.39 18.41
C PHE A 114 29.57 15.03 19.49
N ASP A 115 29.18 16.23 19.91
CA ASP A 115 29.79 16.90 21.06
C ASP A 115 29.26 16.27 22.36
N ILE A 116 29.93 15.21 22.80
CA ILE A 116 29.57 14.44 24.00
C ILE A 116 29.62 15.30 25.26
N VAL A 117 30.51 16.29 25.31
CA VAL A 117 30.62 17.20 26.46
C VAL A 117 29.37 18.08 26.55
N LYS A 118 28.90 18.60 25.42
CA LYS A 118 27.65 19.37 25.34
C LYS A 118 26.43 18.53 25.68
N LEU A 119 26.36 17.29 25.21
CA LEU A 119 25.25 16.38 25.50
C LEU A 119 25.20 15.99 26.99
N ARG A 120 26.35 15.71 27.61
CA ARG A 120 26.44 15.33 29.02
C ARG A 120 26.06 16.49 29.96
N ASN A 121 26.34 17.72 29.55
CA ASN A 121 26.07 18.93 30.31
C ASN A 121 24.85 19.69 29.78
N TYR A 122 23.96 19.02 29.04
CA TYR A 122 22.74 19.64 28.52
C TYR A 122 21.79 19.96 29.68
N ASP A 123 21.47 21.24 29.82
CA ASP A 123 20.57 21.77 30.84
C ASP A 123 19.15 21.85 30.25
N ASP A 124 18.35 20.82 30.51
CA ASP A 124 16.99 20.68 30.01
C ASP A 124 15.98 21.65 30.65
N THR A 125 16.40 22.37 31.69
CA THR A 125 15.62 23.48 32.28
C THR A 125 15.70 24.76 31.44
N LYS A 126 16.73 24.90 30.60
CA LYS A 126 16.92 26.01 29.67
C LYS A 126 16.40 25.64 28.30
N ILE A 127 15.08 25.67 28.17
CA ILE A 127 14.44 25.55 26.88
C ILE A 127 14.81 26.75 25.99
N PRO A 128 15.19 26.53 24.71
CA PRO A 128 15.34 27.63 23.77
C PRO A 128 13.99 28.34 23.58
N GLU A 129 14.04 29.61 23.17
CA GLU A 129 12.83 30.30 22.73
C GLU A 129 12.30 29.62 21.47
N TYR A 130 11.20 28.88 21.61
CA TYR A 130 10.49 28.28 20.50
C TYR A 130 9.58 29.34 19.86
N THR A 131 9.76 29.62 18.58
CA THR A 131 8.80 30.39 17.80
C THR A 131 7.55 29.53 17.56
N PRO A 132 6.34 29.96 17.96
CA PRO A 132 5.12 29.22 17.65
C PRO A 132 4.93 29.13 16.13
N GLU A 133 5.06 27.92 15.59
CA GLU A 133 4.78 27.64 14.18
C GLU A 133 3.43 26.93 14.05
N LYS A 134 2.71 27.23 12.97
CA LYS A 134 1.50 26.47 12.66
C LYS A 134 1.89 25.05 12.29
N TYR A 135 1.19 24.06 12.84
CA TYR A 135 1.28 22.68 12.35
C TYR A 135 1.08 22.65 10.84
N SER A 136 2.09 22.18 10.12
CA SER A 136 2.05 21.94 8.68
C SER A 136 1.85 20.44 8.44
N GLY A 137 1.20 20.10 7.32
CA GLY A 137 1.08 18.70 6.90
C GLY A 137 2.45 18.13 6.57
N PHE A 138 2.78 16.96 7.12
CA PHE A 138 4.00 16.25 6.80
C PHE A 138 3.67 15.17 5.77
N PHE A 139 3.95 15.46 4.50
CA PHE A 139 3.83 14.47 3.44
C PHE A 139 4.86 13.36 3.63
N SER A 140 4.45 12.11 3.42
CA SER A 140 5.42 11.04 3.22
C SER A 140 6.28 11.40 2.00
N LYS A 141 7.56 11.01 2.06
CA LYS A 141 8.42 11.09 0.87
C LYS A 141 7.75 10.38 -0.30
N ILE A 142 7.94 10.90 -1.51
CA ILE A 142 7.45 10.27 -2.73
C ILE A 142 8.16 8.92 -2.88
N SER A 143 7.36 7.86 -2.93
CA SER A 143 7.83 6.51 -3.24
C SER A 143 7.82 6.31 -4.75
N ILE A 144 8.93 5.87 -5.31
CA ILE A 144 9.10 5.59 -6.74
C ILE A 144 9.44 4.11 -6.88
N LEU A 145 8.59 3.37 -7.59
CA LEU A 145 8.78 1.95 -7.87
C LEU A 145 8.91 1.75 -9.38
N PRO A 146 10.12 1.54 -9.92
CA PRO A 146 10.30 1.20 -11.32
C PRO A 146 9.76 -0.20 -11.61
N PHE A 147 9.23 -0.41 -12.81
CA PHE A 147 8.81 -1.72 -13.31
C PHE A 147 9.11 -1.87 -14.80
N ILE A 148 9.12 -3.12 -15.26
CA ILE A 148 9.20 -3.47 -16.68
C ILE A 148 8.03 -4.40 -16.98
N ARG A 149 7.25 -4.07 -18.02
CA ARG A 149 6.13 -4.89 -18.50
C ARG A 149 6.46 -5.46 -19.88
N TYR A 150 5.98 -6.67 -20.15
CA TYR A 150 5.93 -7.24 -21.50
C TYR A 150 4.49 -7.21 -22.01
N ASP A 151 4.24 -6.41 -23.05
CA ASP A 151 2.91 -6.15 -23.62
C ASP A 151 2.69 -7.07 -24.84
N ASN A 152 1.93 -8.15 -24.64
CA ASN A 152 1.61 -9.14 -25.69
C ASN A 152 0.19 -8.98 -26.25
N TYR A 153 -0.50 -7.89 -25.92
CA TYR A 153 -1.89 -7.67 -26.33
C TYR A 153 -2.00 -7.02 -27.72
N SER A 154 -0.93 -6.39 -28.21
CA SER A 154 -0.92 -5.68 -29.49
C SER A 154 -0.14 -6.46 -30.57
N THR A 155 -0.76 -6.65 -31.73
CA THR A 155 -0.11 -7.18 -32.94
C THR A 155 0.79 -6.14 -33.62
N PHE A 156 0.72 -4.87 -33.19
CA PHE A 156 1.56 -3.76 -33.67
C PHE A 156 3.01 -3.86 -33.20
N ASN A 157 3.24 -4.37 -31.99
CA ASN A 157 4.57 -4.45 -31.39
C ASN A 157 5.26 -5.77 -31.69
N SER A 158 6.54 -5.71 -32.06
CA SER A 158 7.38 -6.88 -32.30
C SER A 158 8.67 -6.85 -31.48
N GLY A 159 9.17 -8.02 -31.08
CA GLY A 159 10.44 -8.15 -30.35
C GLY A 159 10.53 -7.25 -29.11
N LEU A 160 11.49 -6.31 -29.15
CA LEU A 160 11.77 -5.38 -28.04
C LEU A 160 10.71 -4.26 -27.90
N ASP A 161 9.86 -4.03 -28.89
CA ASP A 161 8.79 -3.02 -28.82
C ASP A 161 7.70 -3.41 -27.81
N ARG A 162 7.63 -4.70 -27.46
CA ARG A 162 6.73 -5.22 -26.42
C ARG A 162 7.22 -4.92 -25.01
N ILE A 163 8.48 -4.51 -24.85
CA ILE A 163 9.01 -4.12 -23.54
C ILE A 163 8.57 -2.68 -23.25
N LYS A 164 7.84 -2.51 -22.15
CA LYS A 164 7.28 -1.24 -21.70
C LYS A 164 7.78 -0.95 -20.29
N PRO A 165 8.94 -0.27 -20.14
CA PRO A 165 9.39 0.22 -18.85
C PRO A 165 8.45 1.29 -18.30
N GLY A 166 8.34 1.36 -16.99
CA GLY A 166 7.50 2.34 -16.31
C GLY A 166 7.87 2.57 -14.86
N ILE A 167 7.15 3.49 -14.24
CA ILE A 167 7.28 3.85 -12.84
C ILE A 167 5.89 3.93 -12.22
N TYR A 168 5.78 3.48 -10.97
CA TYR A 168 4.71 3.88 -10.07
C TYR A 168 5.24 4.97 -9.13
N ILE A 169 4.40 5.98 -8.89
CA ILE A 169 4.64 7.02 -7.89
C ILE A 169 3.53 6.97 -6.85
N ALA A 170 3.89 7.11 -5.58
CA ALA A 170 2.93 7.15 -4.49
C ALA A 170 3.40 8.09 -3.38
N SER A 171 2.50 8.90 -2.83
CA SER A 171 2.75 9.71 -1.64
C SER A 171 1.43 9.97 -0.93
N SER A 172 1.46 10.00 0.39
CA SER A 172 0.31 10.36 1.20
C SER A 172 0.73 11.21 2.38
N ASP A 173 -0.14 12.12 2.82
CA ASP A 173 0.02 12.74 4.14
C ASP A 173 -0.10 11.67 5.23
N ILE A 174 0.57 11.86 6.37
CA ILE A 174 0.58 10.87 7.46
C ILE A 174 -0.81 10.65 8.08
N LEU A 175 -1.70 11.63 7.96
CA LEU A 175 -3.10 11.55 8.36
C LEU A 175 -4.02 11.11 7.20
N ASN A 176 -3.46 10.72 6.06
CA ASN A 176 -4.17 10.31 4.85
C ASN A 176 -5.21 11.34 4.34
N ARG A 177 -4.94 12.62 4.60
CA ARG A 177 -5.76 13.75 4.12
C ARG A 177 -5.61 14.01 2.64
N TYR A 178 -4.42 13.70 2.13
CA TYR A 178 -4.03 13.80 0.73
C TYR A 178 -3.37 12.48 0.36
N SER A 179 -3.75 11.93 -0.79
CA SER A 179 -3.10 10.77 -1.38
C SER A 179 -2.90 11.04 -2.87
N ILE A 180 -1.71 10.78 -3.38
CA ILE A 180 -1.40 10.79 -4.79
C ILE A 180 -0.83 9.42 -5.16
N PHE A 181 -1.39 8.83 -6.21
CA PHE A 181 -0.89 7.61 -6.81
C PHE A 181 -0.87 7.78 -8.32
N GLY A 182 0.18 7.32 -8.99
CA GLY A 182 0.26 7.43 -10.42
C GLY A 182 1.14 6.35 -11.02
N SER A 183 0.96 6.13 -12.31
CA SER A 183 1.80 5.24 -13.09
C SER A 183 2.07 5.85 -14.46
N ALA A 184 3.30 5.73 -14.93
CA ALA A 184 3.67 6.12 -16.27
C ALA A 184 4.53 5.04 -16.90
N SER A 185 4.18 4.61 -18.11
CA SER A 185 5.01 3.68 -18.88
C SER A 185 4.90 3.95 -20.37
N ILE A 186 5.97 3.66 -21.10
CA ILE A 186 6.06 3.93 -22.54
C ILE A 186 6.95 2.88 -23.20
N ASN A 187 6.60 2.45 -24.41
CA ASN A 187 7.44 1.54 -25.20
C ASN A 187 8.21 2.28 -26.31
N ARG A 188 8.99 1.54 -27.11
CA ARG A 188 9.78 2.09 -28.21
C ARG A 188 8.95 2.71 -29.34
N LYS A 189 7.70 2.27 -29.49
CA LYS A 189 6.72 2.77 -30.46
C LYS A 189 5.87 3.93 -29.93
N LEU A 190 6.25 4.50 -28.78
CA LEU A 190 5.55 5.60 -28.10
C LEU A 190 4.11 5.28 -27.67
N GLU A 191 3.76 3.99 -27.54
CA GLU A 191 2.54 3.58 -26.86
C GLU A 191 2.69 3.87 -25.36
N ARG A 192 1.82 4.74 -24.84
CA ARG A 192 1.87 5.19 -23.45
C ARG A 192 0.73 4.59 -22.64
N ASP A 193 1.03 4.33 -21.37
CA ASP A 193 0.03 4.11 -20.32
C ASP A 193 0.34 5.09 -19.18
N LEU A 194 -0.46 6.15 -19.09
CA LEU A 194 -0.40 7.15 -18.03
C LEU A 194 -1.66 7.08 -17.18
N PHE A 195 -1.47 7.05 -15.87
CA PHE A 195 -2.53 7.10 -14.87
C PHE A 195 -2.11 8.00 -13.73
N LEU A 196 -3.02 8.84 -13.26
CA LEU A 196 -2.83 9.66 -12.07
C LEU A 196 -4.13 9.69 -11.27
N GLN A 197 -4.03 9.47 -9.97
CA GLN A 197 -5.11 9.57 -9.01
C GLN A 197 -4.68 10.51 -7.88
N PHE A 198 -5.58 11.40 -7.50
CA PHE A 198 -5.44 12.25 -6.32
C PHE A 198 -6.71 12.17 -5.48
N ASP A 199 -6.58 11.83 -4.21
CA ASP A 199 -7.67 11.85 -3.23
C ASP A 199 -7.44 12.96 -2.20
N TYR A 200 -8.51 13.69 -1.91
CA TYR A 200 -8.61 14.66 -0.83
C TYR A 200 -9.70 14.24 0.17
N ARG A 201 -9.31 14.03 1.42
CA ARG A 201 -10.17 13.48 2.49
C ARG A 201 -10.27 14.41 3.70
N ASP A 202 -9.86 15.67 3.57
CA ASP A 202 -9.89 16.65 4.66
C ASP A 202 -11.08 17.62 4.53
N LYS A 203 -11.15 18.60 5.43
CA LYS A 203 -12.25 19.55 5.54
C LYS A 203 -12.33 20.48 4.33
N LEU A 204 -13.28 20.22 3.44
CA LEU A 204 -13.65 21.18 2.41
C LEU A 204 -14.37 22.39 3.02
N PRO A 205 -13.89 23.62 2.76
CA PRO A 205 -14.64 24.84 3.08
C PRO A 205 -16.05 24.77 2.48
N LEU A 206 -17.01 25.44 3.12
CA LEU A 206 -18.45 25.41 2.80
C LEU A 206 -19.17 24.12 3.20
N PHE A 207 -18.71 22.95 2.75
CA PHE A 207 -19.36 21.67 3.06
C PHE A 207 -19.25 21.31 4.55
N TYR A 208 -18.07 21.50 5.13
CA TYR A 208 -17.84 21.16 6.53
C TYR A 208 -18.71 21.99 7.49
N ASN A 209 -18.98 23.24 7.15
CA ASN A 209 -19.81 24.15 7.98
C ASN A 209 -21.28 23.75 8.00
N ILE A 210 -21.77 23.05 6.96
CA ILE A 210 -23.13 22.51 6.88
C ILE A 210 -23.19 21.03 7.30
N GLY A 211 -22.13 20.51 7.93
CA GLY A 211 -22.06 19.15 8.44
C GLY A 211 -21.71 18.08 7.40
N LEU A 212 -21.46 18.47 6.15
CA LEU A 212 -21.05 17.54 5.09
C LEU A 212 -19.53 17.35 5.09
N ARG A 213 -19.11 16.10 4.85
CA ARG A 213 -17.70 15.70 4.79
C ARG A 213 -17.48 14.86 3.53
N PRO A 214 -17.50 15.46 2.33
CA PRO A 214 -17.26 14.72 1.12
C PRO A 214 -15.76 14.49 0.92
N GLU A 215 -15.39 13.28 0.52
CA GLU A 215 -14.08 12.94 -0.01
C GLU A 215 -14.09 13.21 -1.52
N ILE A 216 -13.10 13.94 -2.03
CA ILE A 216 -13.00 14.27 -3.46
C ILE A 216 -11.83 13.53 -4.07
N GLY A 217 -12.08 12.84 -5.17
CA GLY A 217 -11.08 12.16 -5.98
C GLY A 217 -10.99 12.79 -7.35
N PHE A 218 -9.79 12.77 -7.93
CA PHE A 218 -9.54 13.05 -9.32
C PHE A 218 -8.77 11.88 -9.92
N GLU A 219 -9.21 11.38 -11.06
CA GLU A 219 -8.50 10.33 -11.80
C GLU A 219 -8.25 10.83 -13.23
N LEU A 220 -7.07 10.54 -13.76
CA LEU A 220 -6.64 10.95 -15.10
C LEU A 220 -6.00 9.77 -15.80
N TYR A 221 -6.46 9.50 -17.01
CA TYR A 221 -5.98 8.41 -17.86
C TYR A 221 -5.50 8.98 -19.19
N SER A 222 -4.32 8.54 -19.64
CA SER A 222 -3.90 8.73 -21.02
C SER A 222 -3.24 7.47 -21.55
N VAL A 223 -3.92 6.80 -22.48
CA VAL A 223 -3.52 5.50 -23.02
C VAL A 223 -3.45 5.59 -24.52
N SER A 224 -2.43 5.01 -25.15
CA SER A 224 -2.38 4.87 -26.61
C SER A 224 -2.02 3.46 -27.07
N ARG A 225 -2.61 3.04 -28.18
CA ARG A 225 -2.36 1.74 -28.82
C ARG A 225 -2.25 1.91 -30.33
N GLY A 226 -1.20 1.36 -30.91
CA GLY A 226 -1.00 1.29 -32.36
C GLY A 226 -1.63 0.03 -32.95
N ALA A 227 -1.99 0.11 -34.23
CA ALA A 227 -2.44 -0.99 -35.06
C ALA A 227 -1.94 -0.78 -36.50
N ASN A 228 -1.67 -1.87 -37.21
CA ASN A 228 -1.41 -1.81 -38.65
C ASN A 228 -2.73 -2.07 -39.40
N VAL A 229 -3.05 -1.20 -40.36
CA VAL A 229 -4.21 -1.35 -41.24
C VAL A 229 -3.75 -1.30 -42.68
N ASP A 230 -4.36 -2.11 -43.53
CA ASP A 230 -4.12 -2.09 -44.96
C ASP A 230 -5.17 -1.18 -45.63
N LEU A 231 -4.72 -0.13 -46.30
CA LEU A 231 -5.55 0.77 -47.08
C LEU A 231 -5.59 0.29 -48.53
N ASP A 232 -6.76 -0.09 -49.01
CA ASP A 232 -6.99 -0.55 -50.38
C ASP A 232 -7.39 0.64 -51.29
N PHE A 233 -6.65 0.83 -52.38
CA PHE A 233 -6.90 1.85 -53.41
C PHE A 233 -7.13 1.20 -54.78
N GLY A 234 -7.77 1.92 -55.70
CA GLY A 234 -8.10 1.43 -57.04
C GLY A 234 -9.05 0.23 -57.00
N ILE A 235 -10.11 0.31 -56.17
CA ILE A 235 -11.06 -0.79 -56.00
C ILE A 235 -12.00 -0.84 -57.21
N ASP A 236 -11.83 -1.88 -58.04
CA ASP A 236 -12.76 -2.21 -59.11
C ASP A 236 -13.80 -3.22 -58.61
N SER A 237 -14.99 -2.69 -58.33
CA SER A 237 -16.15 -3.45 -57.85
C SER A 237 -16.89 -4.25 -58.93
N THR A 238 -16.45 -4.19 -60.20
CA THR A 238 -17.04 -4.97 -61.29
C THR A 238 -16.59 -6.44 -61.31
N PHE A 239 -15.52 -6.79 -60.57
CA PHE A 239 -15.03 -8.16 -60.39
C PHE A 239 -15.55 -8.79 -59.08
N ILE A 240 -15.65 -10.13 -59.04
CA ILE A 240 -16.03 -10.89 -57.82
C ILE A 240 -14.95 -11.95 -57.51
N PRO A 241 -14.19 -11.80 -56.40
CA PRO A 241 -14.18 -10.66 -55.48
C PRO A 241 -13.64 -9.37 -56.13
N PRO A 242 -13.94 -8.18 -55.57
CA PRO A 242 -13.45 -6.90 -56.08
C PRO A 242 -11.93 -6.91 -56.25
N ARG A 243 -11.45 -6.37 -57.37
CA ARG A 243 -10.02 -6.26 -57.62
C ARG A 243 -9.50 -4.99 -56.95
N VAL A 244 -8.39 -5.11 -56.23
CA VAL A 244 -7.69 -3.99 -55.59
C VAL A 244 -6.36 -3.80 -56.31
N ASP A 245 -6.11 -2.60 -56.82
CA ASP A 245 -4.88 -2.32 -57.57
C ASP A 245 -3.69 -1.99 -56.65
N TYR A 246 -3.94 -1.36 -55.50
CA TYR A 246 -2.90 -1.04 -54.52
C TYR A 246 -3.37 -1.33 -53.09
N ARG A 247 -2.53 -2.01 -52.31
CA ARG A 247 -2.71 -2.20 -50.87
C ARG A 247 -1.54 -1.56 -50.13
N ILE A 248 -1.83 -0.58 -49.29
CA ILE A 248 -0.81 0.25 -48.64
C ILE A 248 -0.92 0.03 -47.13
N PRO A 249 0.14 -0.50 -46.49
CA PRO A 249 0.14 -0.61 -45.03
C PRO A 249 0.26 0.80 -44.42
N ALA A 250 -0.66 1.14 -43.54
CA ALA A 250 -0.66 2.36 -42.76
C ALA A 250 -0.72 2.02 -41.26
N GLU A 251 0.00 2.81 -40.45
CA GLU A 251 -0.07 2.71 -38.99
C GLU A 251 -1.21 3.59 -38.48
N VAL A 252 -2.06 3.08 -37.58
CA VAL A 252 -3.09 3.86 -36.90
C VAL A 252 -2.87 3.79 -35.40
N THR A 253 -2.81 4.94 -34.73
CA THR A 253 -2.71 5.04 -33.28
C THR A 253 -4.02 5.50 -32.67
N TYR A 254 -4.63 4.66 -31.84
CA TYR A 254 -5.77 5.01 -31.02
C TYR A 254 -5.31 5.59 -29.69
N SER A 255 -5.87 6.72 -29.29
CA SER A 255 -5.60 7.36 -28.00
C SER A 255 -6.88 7.57 -27.21
N LEU A 256 -6.82 7.27 -25.91
CA LEU A 256 -7.80 7.62 -24.89
C LEU A 256 -7.21 8.70 -23.99
N PHE A 257 -7.97 9.76 -23.78
CA PHE A 257 -7.79 10.69 -22.68
C PHE A 257 -9.07 10.72 -21.85
N GLU A 258 -8.98 10.42 -20.56
CA GLU A 258 -10.14 10.41 -19.66
C GLU A 258 -9.80 11.10 -18.35
N PHE A 259 -10.75 11.88 -17.84
CA PHE A 259 -10.64 12.57 -16.56
C PHE A 259 -11.92 12.43 -15.77
N ASP A 260 -11.77 12.02 -14.52
CA ASP A 260 -12.87 11.74 -13.61
C ASP A 260 -12.78 12.66 -12.39
N ILE A 261 -13.92 13.21 -12.00
CA ILE A 261 -14.12 13.85 -10.71
C ILE A 261 -15.04 12.96 -9.91
N VAL A 262 -14.62 12.59 -8.71
CA VAL A 262 -15.35 11.72 -7.80
C VAL A 262 -15.65 12.48 -6.51
N ALA A 263 -16.86 12.39 -6.01
CA ALA A 263 -17.25 12.90 -4.71
C ALA A 263 -17.96 11.80 -3.92
N LYS A 264 -17.40 11.40 -2.78
CA LYS A 264 -17.95 10.35 -1.92
C LYS A 264 -18.40 10.96 -0.60
N HIS A 265 -19.56 10.58 -0.11
CA HIS A 265 -20.06 11.04 1.17
C HIS A 265 -20.87 9.96 1.87
N LYS A 266 -20.58 9.72 3.15
CA LYS A 266 -21.39 8.83 3.98
C LYS A 266 -22.77 9.45 4.22
N ILE A 267 -23.83 8.66 4.04
CA ILE A 267 -25.22 9.09 4.23
C ILE A 267 -25.93 8.13 5.16
N PHE A 268 -26.83 8.58 6.04
CA PHE A 268 -27.61 7.75 6.99
C PHE A 268 -26.82 6.96 8.06
N SER A 269 -25.76 6.24 7.70
CA SER A 269 -24.95 5.40 8.59
C SER A 269 -23.52 5.25 8.07
N ASP A 270 -22.61 4.76 8.92
CA ASP A 270 -21.20 4.55 8.54
C ASP A 270 -21.00 3.53 7.42
N GLY A 271 -21.94 2.59 7.27
CA GLY A 271 -21.91 1.57 6.23
C GLY A 271 -22.53 2.00 4.90
N THR A 272 -23.10 3.21 4.80
CA THR A 272 -23.75 3.66 3.56
C THR A 272 -22.99 4.83 2.93
N MET A 273 -22.57 4.64 1.69
CA MET A 273 -21.80 5.62 0.92
C MET A 273 -22.58 6.05 -0.31
N LEU A 274 -22.71 7.36 -0.50
CA LEU A 274 -23.11 7.97 -1.75
C LEU A 274 -21.85 8.38 -2.52
N GLU A 275 -21.75 8.00 -3.78
CA GLU A 275 -20.69 8.41 -4.69
C GLU A 275 -21.32 9.05 -5.93
N GLY A 276 -20.96 10.30 -6.19
CA GLY A 276 -21.19 10.97 -7.46
C GLY A 276 -19.90 11.01 -8.25
N ARG A 277 -19.95 10.67 -9.53
CA ARG A 277 -18.79 10.73 -10.42
C ARG A 277 -19.16 11.41 -11.74
N PHE A 278 -18.31 12.32 -12.19
CA PHE A 278 -18.35 12.88 -13.53
C PHE A 278 -17.15 12.36 -14.30
N ILE A 279 -17.38 11.86 -15.51
CA ILE A 279 -16.39 11.21 -16.37
C ILE A 279 -16.39 11.97 -17.69
N PHE A 280 -15.23 12.50 -18.08
CA PHE A 280 -15.01 13.07 -19.40
C PHE A 280 -14.04 12.19 -20.16
N SER A 281 -14.46 11.64 -21.30
CA SER A 281 -13.61 10.79 -22.14
C SER A 281 -13.51 11.35 -23.56
N GLN A 282 -12.31 11.30 -24.13
CA GLN A 282 -12.02 11.67 -25.50
C GLN A 282 -11.21 10.55 -26.15
N TYR A 283 -11.74 10.02 -27.25
CA TYR A 283 -11.03 9.06 -28.08
C TYR A 283 -10.67 9.69 -29.41
N SER A 284 -9.44 9.44 -29.84
CA SER A 284 -8.92 9.90 -31.13
C SER A 284 -8.17 8.79 -31.84
N SER A 285 -8.19 8.84 -33.17
CA SER A 285 -7.35 8.01 -34.04
C SER A 285 -6.40 8.92 -34.79
N GLU A 286 -5.13 8.53 -34.86
CA GLU A 286 -4.11 9.18 -35.68
C GLU A 286 -3.68 8.20 -36.77
N LEU A 287 -3.90 8.57 -38.03
CA LEU A 287 -3.42 7.85 -39.20
C LEU A 287 -2.01 8.36 -39.52
N GLY A 288 -1.03 7.46 -39.49
CA GLY A 288 0.35 7.74 -39.85
C GLY A 288 0.49 8.12 -41.32
N SER A 289 1.58 8.81 -41.68
CA SER A 289 1.82 9.21 -43.05
C SER A 289 2.09 7.99 -43.96
N PHE A 290 1.57 8.01 -45.18
CA PHE A 290 1.81 6.97 -46.19
C PHE A 290 1.93 7.60 -47.58
N ILE A 291 2.39 6.83 -48.58
CA ILE A 291 2.57 7.31 -49.96
C ILE A 291 1.37 6.91 -50.80
N LEU A 292 0.81 7.85 -51.57
CA LEU A 292 -0.30 7.63 -52.51
C LEU A 292 0.23 7.29 -53.93
N PRO A 293 0.13 6.04 -54.39
CA PRO A 293 0.65 5.61 -55.69
C PRO A 293 -0.15 6.19 -56.86
N GLU A 294 -1.47 6.36 -56.70
CA GLU A 294 -2.35 6.92 -57.74
C GLU A 294 -2.09 8.41 -58.03
N SER A 295 -1.49 9.13 -57.07
CA SER A 295 -1.16 10.55 -57.18
C SER A 295 0.34 10.78 -57.37
N GLY A 296 1.01 9.96 -58.18
CA GLY A 296 2.42 10.15 -58.51
C GLY A 296 3.38 10.02 -57.32
N ASN A 297 3.07 9.12 -56.38
CA ASN A 297 3.82 8.91 -55.13
C ASN A 297 3.81 10.14 -54.20
N THR A 298 2.69 10.85 -54.12
CA THR A 298 2.52 11.97 -53.19
C THR A 298 2.44 11.48 -51.73
N LEU A 299 3.12 12.16 -50.80
CA LEU A 299 3.02 11.87 -49.38
C LEU A 299 1.67 12.35 -48.83
N TYR A 300 0.89 11.43 -48.28
CA TYR A 300 -0.24 11.75 -47.42
C TYR A 300 0.30 12.02 -46.00
N PRO A 301 0.15 13.25 -45.46
CA PRO A 301 0.66 13.57 -44.13
C PRO A 301 -0.13 12.84 -43.04
N ALA A 302 0.47 12.69 -41.86
CA ALA A 302 -0.26 12.16 -40.72
C ALA A 302 -1.47 13.05 -40.39
N SER A 303 -2.59 12.42 -40.07
CA SER A 303 -3.85 13.09 -39.74
C SER A 303 -4.44 12.51 -38.46
N SER A 304 -5.16 13.33 -37.71
CA SER A 304 -5.81 12.90 -36.47
C SER A 304 -7.26 13.33 -36.46
N ASP A 305 -8.15 12.41 -36.10
CA ASP A 305 -9.57 12.69 -35.90
C ASP A 305 -10.03 12.24 -34.51
N LYS A 306 -10.93 13.03 -33.92
CA LYS A 306 -11.61 12.71 -32.66
C LYS A 306 -12.93 12.03 -32.99
N TYR A 307 -12.94 10.70 -32.95
CA TYR A 307 -14.13 9.94 -33.29
C TYR A 307 -15.14 9.85 -32.13
N TYR A 308 -14.75 10.12 -30.88
CA TYR A 308 -15.67 10.05 -29.74
C TYR A 308 -15.35 11.04 -28.63
N ILE A 309 -16.39 11.69 -28.11
CA ILE A 309 -16.34 12.50 -26.89
C ILE A 309 -17.51 12.09 -25.99
N GLY A 310 -17.22 11.56 -24.80
CA GLY A 310 -18.19 11.15 -23.79
C GLY A 310 -18.21 12.10 -22.59
N ARG A 311 -19.40 12.34 -22.04
CA ARG A 311 -19.63 13.00 -20.76
C ARG A 311 -20.60 12.13 -19.96
N ALA A 312 -20.09 11.40 -18.99
CA ALA A 312 -20.87 10.52 -18.15
C ALA A 312 -21.06 11.08 -16.74
N PHE A 313 -22.25 10.89 -16.21
CA PHE A 313 -22.61 11.13 -14.82
C PHE A 313 -22.97 9.78 -14.20
N GLN A 314 -22.31 9.45 -13.10
CA GLN A 314 -22.58 8.26 -12.33
C GLN A 314 -23.05 8.65 -10.93
N LEU A 315 -24.10 7.99 -10.49
CA LEU A 315 -24.56 8.00 -9.10
C LEU A 315 -24.55 6.58 -8.57
N LYS A 316 -23.82 6.35 -7.49
CA LYS A 316 -23.69 5.05 -6.85
C LYS A 316 -24.04 5.17 -5.37
N ILE A 317 -24.92 4.30 -4.89
CA ILE A 317 -25.19 4.13 -3.47
C ILE A 317 -24.76 2.72 -3.09
N SER A 318 -23.83 2.61 -2.17
CA SER A 318 -23.43 1.34 -1.58
C SER A 318 -23.80 1.30 -0.10
N HIS A 319 -24.32 0.16 0.35
CA HIS A 319 -24.62 -0.12 1.75
C HIS A 319 -23.96 -1.44 2.14
N GLU A 320 -23.06 -1.38 3.10
CA GLU A 320 -22.33 -2.52 3.64
C GLU A 320 -22.67 -2.73 5.12
N LEU A 321 -23.14 -3.94 5.41
CA LEU A 321 -23.47 -4.41 6.75
C LEU A 321 -22.67 -5.68 7.02
N THR A 322 -21.45 -5.52 7.50
CA THR A 322 -20.54 -6.62 7.85
C THR A 322 -20.61 -6.89 9.35
N ILE A 323 -20.80 -8.15 9.71
CA ILE A 323 -20.84 -8.58 11.12
C ILE A 323 -19.40 -8.58 11.65
N PRO A 324 -19.11 -7.90 12.77
CA PRO A 324 -17.77 -7.87 13.33
C PRO A 324 -17.41 -9.26 13.89
N THR A 325 -16.38 -9.89 13.32
CA THR A 325 -15.78 -11.14 13.76
C THR A 325 -14.25 -10.99 13.79
N ILE A 326 -13.55 -11.89 14.49
CA ILE A 326 -12.08 -11.87 14.57
C ILE A 326 -11.45 -11.98 13.18
N ASP A 327 -12.10 -12.71 12.27
CA ASP A 327 -11.62 -12.96 10.91
C ASP A 327 -12.34 -12.11 9.87
N ALA A 328 -13.04 -11.04 10.26
CA ALA A 328 -13.86 -10.22 9.34
C ALA A 328 -13.04 -9.61 8.18
N ASP A 329 -11.75 -9.35 8.39
CA ASP A 329 -10.85 -8.82 7.37
C ASP A 329 -10.47 -9.85 6.28
N ILE A 330 -10.64 -11.15 6.57
CA ILE A 330 -10.28 -12.26 5.68
C ILE A 330 -11.54 -12.94 5.12
N ASN A 331 -12.53 -13.16 5.97
CA ASN A 331 -13.79 -13.84 5.65
C ASN A 331 -14.97 -13.03 6.21
N PRO A 332 -15.31 -11.89 5.59
CA PRO A 332 -16.41 -11.04 6.03
C PRO A 332 -17.74 -11.76 5.87
N VAL A 333 -18.53 -11.80 6.94
CA VAL A 333 -19.91 -12.32 6.93
C VAL A 333 -20.87 -11.15 7.03
N GLY A 334 -21.77 -11.00 6.07
CA GLY A 334 -22.68 -9.86 6.06
C GLY A 334 -23.42 -9.68 4.74
N ARG A 335 -23.87 -8.44 4.49
CA ARG A 335 -24.55 -8.07 3.26
C ARG A 335 -23.96 -6.79 2.68
N LYS A 336 -23.69 -6.80 1.39
CA LYS A 336 -23.36 -5.62 0.60
C LYS A 336 -24.43 -5.42 -0.47
N VAL A 337 -24.98 -4.22 -0.57
CA VAL A 337 -25.92 -3.82 -1.61
C VAL A 337 -25.32 -2.63 -2.34
N GLU A 338 -25.32 -2.68 -3.67
CA GLU A 338 -24.86 -1.58 -4.52
C GLU A 338 -25.94 -1.28 -5.56
N ILE A 339 -26.29 -0.01 -5.68
CA ILE A 339 -27.17 0.51 -6.72
C ILE A 339 -26.37 1.55 -7.48
N LYS A 340 -26.22 1.34 -8.79
CA LYS A 340 -25.45 2.20 -9.68
C LYS A 340 -26.33 2.68 -10.83
N PHE A 341 -26.33 3.98 -11.08
CA PHE A 341 -26.98 4.61 -12.22
C PHE A 341 -25.93 5.36 -13.01
N ASP A 342 -25.76 5.01 -14.28
CA ASP A 342 -24.88 5.70 -15.22
C ASP A 342 -25.74 6.35 -16.31
N TYR A 343 -25.44 7.61 -16.61
CA TYR A 343 -26.01 8.32 -17.74
C TYR A 343 -24.89 8.99 -18.52
N GLU A 344 -24.80 8.71 -19.81
CA GLU A 344 -23.77 9.26 -20.67
C GLU A 344 -24.37 10.05 -21.83
N MET A 345 -23.84 11.25 -22.05
CA MET A 345 -24.04 12.03 -23.25
C MET A 345 -22.78 11.93 -24.10
N ASN A 346 -22.91 11.46 -25.33
CA ASN A 346 -21.77 11.34 -26.23
C ASN A 346 -21.97 12.11 -27.55
N ARG A 347 -20.83 12.39 -28.18
CA ARG A 347 -20.73 12.86 -29.56
C ARG A 347 -19.81 11.89 -30.29
N PHE A 348 -20.41 10.98 -31.04
CA PHE A 348 -19.70 10.05 -31.91
C PHE A 348 -19.64 10.63 -33.33
N ASN A 349 -18.43 10.71 -33.90
CA ASN A 349 -18.27 11.06 -35.31
C ASN A 349 -18.57 9.82 -36.16
N LYS A 350 -19.75 9.78 -36.78
CA LYS A 350 -20.16 8.65 -37.63
C LYS A 350 -19.47 8.65 -38.99
N GLU A 351 -18.88 9.78 -39.40
CA GLU A 351 -18.39 9.98 -40.77
C GLU A 351 -16.87 9.82 -40.94
N ASN A 352 -16.07 9.68 -39.85
CA ASN A 352 -14.60 9.51 -39.92
C ASN A 352 -13.96 10.37 -41.03
N ASN A 353 -14.06 11.70 -40.92
CA ASN A 353 -13.53 12.62 -41.93
C ASN A 353 -12.03 12.87 -41.73
#